data_AF-A0A519XJR4-F1
#
_entry.id   AF-A0A519XJR4-F1
#
_cell.length_a   1.000
_cell.length_b   1.000
_cell.length_c   1.000
_cell.angle_alpha   90.00
_cell.angle_beta   90.00
_cell.angle_gamma   90.00
#
_symmetry.space_group_name_H-M   'P 1'
#
loop_
_entity.id
_entity.type
_entity.pdbx_description
1 polymer ?
#
loop_
_entity_poly.entity_id
_entity_poly.type
_entity_poly.pdbx_seq_one_letter_code
_entity_poly.pdbx_strand_id
1 'polypeptide(L)' 'MRPPILIVKKLPAAGMAVFPFILLKSERFKSDTEIINHEKIHLRQQLELLILPFYILYLINYLFN' A
#
# COMPACT_ATOMS: atom_id res chain seq x y z
N MET A 1 -8.93 8.26 -7.60
CA MET A 1 -7.59 7.94 -8.14
C MET A 1 -7.62 6.50 -8.64
N ARG A 2 -7.12 6.21 -9.85
CA ARG A 2 -6.90 4.83 -10.33
C ARG A 2 -5.41 4.52 -10.16
N PRO A 3 -4.97 3.93 -9.03
CA PRO A 3 -3.56 3.70 -8.80
C PRO A 3 -3.02 2.61 -9.74
N PRO A 4 -1.79 2.75 -10.26
CA PRO A 4 -1.10 1.68 -10.96
C PRO A 4 -0.90 0.47 -10.02
N ILE A 5 -1.14 -0.73 -10.54
CA ILE A 5 -0.96 -1.99 -9.80
C ILE A 5 0.26 -2.72 -10.34
N LEU A 6 1.16 -3.12 -9.45
CA LEU A 6 2.36 -3.89 -9.77
C LEU A 6 2.30 -5.26 -9.10
N ILE A 7 2.72 -6.31 -9.81
CA ILE A 7 2.83 -7.64 -9.22
C ILE A 7 4.25 -7.89 -8.73
N VAL A 8 4.38 -8.16 -7.43
CA VAL A 8 5.64 -8.43 -6.75
C VAL A 8 5.53 -9.78 -6.04
N LYS A 9 6.07 -10.84 -6.63
CA LYS A 9 5.95 -12.22 -6.10
C LYS A 9 6.52 -12.41 -4.69
N LYS A 10 7.55 -11.61 -4.33
CA LYS A 10 8.23 -11.65 -3.03
C LYS A 10 7.59 -10.75 -1.96
N LEU A 11 6.35 -10.31 -2.16
CA LEU A 11 5.65 -9.51 -1.15
C LEU A 11 5.37 -10.34 0.11
N PRO A 12 5.62 -9.80 1.32
CA PRO A 12 5.35 -10.50 2.57
C PRO A 12 3.85 -10.71 2.81
N ALA A 13 3.02 -9.75 2.38
CA ALA A 13 1.55 -9.77 2.48
C ALA A 13 0.89 -9.99 1.11
N ALA A 14 -0.45 -10.14 1.09
CA ALA A 14 -1.21 -10.29 -0.15
C ALA A 14 -1.21 -9.02 -1.02
N GLY A 15 -1.25 -7.86 -0.35
CA GLY A 15 -1.14 -6.53 -0.93
C GLY A 15 -0.31 -5.60 -0.05
N MET A 16 0.18 -4.51 -0.64
CA MET A 16 0.88 -3.43 0.06
C MET A 16 0.75 -2.12 -0.73
N ALA A 17 0.40 -1.04 -0.04
CA ALA A 17 0.31 0.30 -0.62
C ALA A 17 1.61 1.08 -0.42
N VAL A 18 2.24 1.47 -1.53
CA VAL A 18 3.42 2.33 -1.53
C VAL A 18 3.15 3.46 -2.51
N PHE A 19 2.78 4.64 -2.02
CA PHE A 19 2.33 5.75 -2.87
C PHE A 19 3.26 6.01 -4.07
N PRO A 20 2.73 6.08 -5.32
CA PRO A 20 1.32 5.99 -5.74
C PRO A 20 0.81 4.58 -6.14
N PHE A 21 1.59 3.53 -5.87
CA PHE A 21 1.38 2.16 -6.37
C PHE A 21 0.66 1.26 -5.37
N ILE A 22 -0.14 0.33 -5.90
CA ILE A 22 -0.58 -0.85 -5.18
C ILE A 22 0.30 -2.02 -5.62
N LEU A 23 0.99 -2.65 -4.67
CA LEU A 23 1.76 -3.87 -4.89
C LEU A 23 0.89 -5.07 -4.52
N LEU A 24 0.78 -6.06 -5.40
CA LEU A 24 0.09 -7.31 -5.11
C LEU A 24 1.04 -8.49 -5.27
N LYS A 25 0.85 -9.53 -4.44
CA LYS A 25 1.70 -10.73 -4.51
C LYS A 25 1.46 -11.59 -5.76
N SER A 26 0.24 -11.54 -6.30
CA SER A 26 -0.20 -12.35 -7.46
C SER A 26 -1.34 -11.67 -8.19
N GLU A 27 -1.47 -11.95 -9.50
CA GLU A 27 -2.54 -11.47 -10.38
C GLU A 27 -3.94 -11.81 -9.87
N ARG A 28 -4.11 -12.94 -9.16
CA ARG A 28 -5.41 -13.37 -8.60
C ARG A 28 -6.02 -12.33 -7.65
N PHE A 29 -5.19 -11.52 -7.01
CA PHE A 29 -5.66 -10.52 -6.05
C PHE A 29 -6.17 -9.25 -6.72
N LYS A 30 -6.00 -9.09 -8.04
CA LYS A 30 -6.59 -7.96 -8.77
C LYS A 30 -8.12 -8.03 -8.81
N SER A 31 -8.69 -9.23 -8.82
CA SER A 31 -10.14 -9.46 -8.78
C SER A 31 -10.71 -9.47 -7.36
N ASP A 32 -9.85 -9.40 -6.33
CA ASP A 32 -10.28 -9.36 -4.94
C ASP A 32 -10.61 -7.91 -4.55
N THR A 33 -11.90 -7.61 -4.46
CA THR A 33 -12.36 -6.24 -4.19
C THR A 33 -11.99 -5.75 -2.79
N GLU A 34 -11.91 -6.65 -1.81
CA GLU A 34 -11.58 -6.26 -0.43
C GLU A 34 -10.12 -5.82 -0.33
N ILE A 35 -9.19 -6.62 -0.88
CA ILE A 35 -7.75 -6.27 -0.92
C ILE A 35 -7.55 -4.98 -1.69
N ILE A 36 -8.14 -4.84 -2.87
CA ILE A 36 -7.98 -3.63 -3.68
C ILE A 36 -8.52 -2.39 -2.96
N ASN A 37 -9.62 -2.50 -2.24
CA ASN A 37 -10.18 -1.39 -1.48
C ASN A 37 -9.34 -1.04 -0.25
N HIS A 38 -8.84 -2.04 0.47
CA HIS A 38 -7.91 -1.87 1.59
C HIS A 38 -6.66 -1.09 1.14
N GLU A 39 -5.99 -1.51 0.07
CA GLU A 39 -4.79 -0.81 -0.42
C GLU A 39 -5.10 0.60 -0.96
N LYS A 40 -6.27 0.84 -1.54
CA LYS A 40 -6.71 2.20 -1.93
C LYS A 40 -6.91 3.11 -0.73
N ILE A 41 -7.44 2.59 0.38
CA ILE A 41 -7.60 3.36 1.62
C ILE A 41 -6.23 3.74 2.16
N HIS A 42 -5.27 2.81 2.21
CA HIS A 42 -3.89 3.11 2.62
C HIS A 42 -3.25 4.21 1.76
N LEU A 43 -3.39 4.13 0.43
CA LEU A 43 -2.89 5.20 -0.45
C LEU A 43 -3.54 6.56 -0.18
N ARG A 44 -4.81 6.58 0.20
CA ARG A 44 -5.52 7.81 0.56
C ARG A 44 -5.07 8.33 1.92
N GLN A 45 -4.85 7.47 2.90
CA GLN A 45 -4.26 7.85 4.19
C GLN A 45 -2.85 8.41 4.03
N GLN A 46 -2.02 7.83 3.16
CA GLN A 46 -0.70 8.35 2.81
C GLN A 46 -0.77 9.77 2.22
N LEU A 47 -1.82 10.08 1.44
CA LEU A 47 -2.09 11.42 0.96
C LEU A 47 -2.59 12.36 2.06
N GLU A 48 -3.54 11.92 2.89
CA GLU A 48 -4.14 12.68 3.99
C GLU A 48 -3.10 13.06 5.05
N LEU A 49 -2.13 12.18 5.30
CA LEU A 49 -1.03 12.40 6.25
C LEU A 49 0.16 13.11 5.63
N LEU A 50 0.05 13.59 4.38
CA LEU A 50 1.15 14.14 3.59
C LEU A 50 2.25 13.08 3.41
N ILE A 51 2.42 12.59 2.18
CA ILE A 51 3.26 11.43 1.83
C ILE A 51 4.61 11.40 2.59
N LEU A 52 5.31 12.53 2.65
CA LEU A 52 6.59 12.66 3.36
C LEU A 52 6.44 12.49 4.88
N PRO A 53 5.65 13.31 5.60
CA PRO A 53 5.37 13.07 7.02
C PRO A 53 4.88 11.66 7.35
N PHE A 54 4.03 11.05 6.51
CA PHE A 54 3.59 9.66 6.70
C PHE A 54 4.78 8.69 6.82
N TYR A 55 5.70 8.73 5.85
CA TYR A 55 6.84 7.81 5.85
C TYR A 55 7.81 8.07 7.01
N ILE A 56 7.96 9.32 7.45
CA ILE A 56 8.76 9.66 8.64
C ILE A 56 8.13 9.01 9.88
N LEU A 57 6.84 9.21 10.11
CA LEU A 57 6.13 8.62 11.25
C LEU A 57 6.15 7.08 11.20
N TYR A 58 5.94 6.51 10.02
CA TYR A 58 6.01 5.06 9.82
C TYR A 58 7.39 4.48 10.16
N LEU A 59 8.47 5.13 9.69
CA LEU A 59 9.84 4.70 9.99
C LEU A 59 10.14 4.82 11.49
N ILE A 60 9.76 5.95 12.12
CA ILE A 60 9.91 6.14 13.56
C ILE A 60 9.16 5.02 14.31
N ASN A 61 7.90 4.77 13.97
CA ASN A 61 7.12 3.70 14.59
C ASN A 61 7.81 2.33 14.44
N TYR A 62 8.33 2.01 13.25
CA TYR A 62 9.04 0.76 13.01
C TYR A 62 10.34 0.62 13.81
N LEU A 63 11.05 1.72 14.09
CA LEU A 63 12.29 1.69 14.87
C LEU A 63 12.09 1.55 16.37
N PHE A 64 10.95 2.01 16.90
CA PHE A 64 10.69 2.07 18.34
C PHE A 64 9.65 1.06 18.85
N ASN A 65 8.93 0.36 17.97
CA ASN A 65 7.91 -0.64 18.32
C ASN A 65 8.18 -1.98 17.63
#